data_AF-A0AAV0JP20-F1
#
_entry.id   AF-A0AAV0JP20-F1
#
_cell.length_a   1.000
_cell.length_b   1.000
_cell.length_c   1.000
_cell.angle_alpha   90.00
_cell.angle_beta   90.00
_cell.angle_gamma   90.00
#
_symmetry.space_group_name_H-M   'P 1'
#
loop_
_entity.id
_entity.type
_entity.pdbx_description
1 polymer ?
#
loop_
_entity_poly.entity_id
_entity_poly.type
_entity_poly.pdbx_seq_one_letter_code
_entity_poly.pdbx_strand_id
1 'polypeptide(L)' 'IYNVDLDSSIIPNTKSAHLALLKGVVQGVKPEDVLIETKLWFETFAAVLTEAEAKKLAGVKGVLKVMPGLTTGV' A
#
# COMPACT_ATOMS: atom_id res chain seq x y z
N ILE A 1 5.90 -5.79 6.67
CA ILE A 1 4.82 -5.56 5.67
C ILE A 1 3.85 -4.55 6.28
N TYR A 2 3.32 -3.62 5.50
CA TYR A 2 2.31 -2.66 5.92
C TYR A 2 1.07 -2.81 5.05
N ASN A 3 -0.11 -2.76 5.67
CA ASN A 3 -1.39 -2.68 4.99
C ASN A 3 -1.74 -1.21 4.78
N VAL A 4 -2.16 -0.89 3.56
CA VAL A 4 -2.51 0.44 3.10
C VAL A 4 -3.97 0.40 2.63
N ASP A 5 -4.81 1.19 3.29
CA ASP A 5 -6.21 1.39 2.95
C ASP A 5 -6.34 2.59 2.03
N LEU A 6 -7.05 2.41 0.92
CA LEU A 6 -7.18 3.42 -0.13
C LEU A 6 -8.62 3.87 -0.30
N ASP A 7 -8.79 5.15 -0.59
CA ASP A 7 -10.03 5.68 -1.13
C ASP A 7 -10.11 5.37 -2.63
N SER A 8 -10.93 4.40 -3.00
CA SER A 8 -11.06 3.94 -4.40
C SER A 8 -11.73 4.94 -5.34
N SER A 9 -12.38 5.97 -4.78
CA SER A 9 -12.88 7.09 -5.58
C SER A 9 -11.75 8.01 -6.03
N ILE A 10 -10.60 7.98 -5.36
CA ILE A 10 -9.40 8.78 -5.69
C ILE A 10 -8.32 7.92 -6.34
N ILE A 11 -8.05 6.72 -5.80
CA ILE A 11 -7.02 5.81 -6.29
C ILE A 11 -7.67 4.49 -6.67
N PRO A 12 -7.74 4.14 -7.96
CA PRO A 12 -8.41 2.92 -8.38
C PRO A 12 -7.73 1.69 -7.80
N ASN A 13 -8.54 0.77 -7.26
CA ASN A 13 -8.09 -0.46 -6.61
C ASN A 13 -7.50 -1.47 -7.62
N THR A 14 -6.33 -1.17 -8.16
CA THR A 14 -5.65 -1.93 -9.21
C THR A 14 -4.15 -2.00 -8.95
N LYS A 15 -3.51 -3.10 -9.36
CA LYS A 15 -2.05 -3.30 -9.21
C LYS A 15 -1.23 -2.16 -9.78
N SER A 16 -1.62 -1.67 -10.96
CA SER A 16 -0.93 -0.60 -11.66
C SER A 16 -0.99 0.72 -10.90
N ALA A 17 -2.14 1.06 -10.32
CA ALA A 17 -2.31 2.29 -9.53
C ALA A 17 -1.58 2.22 -8.20
N HIS A 18 -1.65 1.08 -7.50
CA HIS A 18 -0.92 0.88 -6.24
C HIS A 18 0.59 0.98 -6.47
N LEU A 19 1.10 0.38 -7.56
CA LEU A 19 2.51 0.50 -7.94
C LEU A 19 2.90 1.93 -8.30
N ALA A 20 2.06 2.67 -9.00
CA ALA A 20 2.32 4.07 -9.33
C ALA A 20 2.42 4.94 -8.07
N LEU A 21 1.51 4.73 -7.11
CA LEU A 21 1.54 5.40 -5.82
C LEU A 21 2.81 5.07 -5.04
N LEU A 22 3.16 3.79 -4.95
CA LEU A 22 4.36 3.35 -4.25
C LEU A 22 5.64 3.88 -4.89
N LYS A 23 5.76 3.85 -6.22
CA LYS A 23 6.91 4.43 -6.94
C LYS A 23 7.07 5.93 -6.70
N GLY A 24 5.97 6.65 -6.43
CA GLY A 24 6.02 8.06 -6.08
C GLY A 24 6.58 8.35 -4.68
N VAL A 25 6.52 7.36 -3.78
CA VAL A 25 6.87 7.53 -2.35
C VAL A 25 8.17 6.81 -1.98
N VAL A 26 8.43 5.68 -2.63
CA VAL A 26 9.50 4.74 -2.31
C VAL A 26 10.44 4.62 -3.51
N GLN A 27 11.73 4.83 -3.29
CA GLN A 27 12.74 4.64 -4.32
C GLN A 27 13.08 3.15 -4.43
N GLY A 28 12.93 2.59 -5.63
CA GLY A 28 13.34 1.20 -5.91
C GLY A 28 12.25 0.13 -5.74
N VAL A 29 10.96 0.52 -5.65
CA VAL A 29 9.83 -0.42 -5.59
C VAL A 29 9.85 -1.37 -6.78
N LYS A 30 9.91 -2.67 -6.49
CA LYS A 30 9.69 -3.72 -7.47
C LYS A 30 8.21 -4.11 -7.52
N PRO A 31 7.73 -4.61 -8.66
CA PRO A 31 6.36 -5.16 -8.78
C PRO A 31 6.05 -6.29 -7.79
N GLU A 32 7.09 -6.91 -7.28
CA GLU A 32 7.10 -8.02 -6.32
C GLU A 32 6.87 -7.56 -4.88
N ASP A 33 7.23 -6.31 -4.55
CA ASP A 33 7.10 -5.74 -3.19
C ASP A 33 5.66 -5.38 -2.83
N VAL A 34 4.74 -5.53 -3.80
CA VAL A 34 3.31 -5.21 -3.68
C VAL A 34 2.50 -6.50 -3.66
N LEU A 35 2.07 -6.87 -2.46
CA LEU A 35 1.13 -7.94 -2.22
C LEU A 35 -0.27 -7.36 -2.23
N ILE A 36 -1.03 -7.67 -3.28
CA ILE A 36 -2.41 -7.22 -3.37
C ILE A 36 -3.29 -8.29 -2.75
N GLU A 37 -3.70 -8.06 -1.51
CA GLU A 37 -4.80 -8.78 -0.89
C GLU A 37 -6.05 -7.92 -0.93
N THR A 38 -6.79 -8.02 -2.02
CA THR A 38 -8.13 -7.42 -2.12
C THR A 38 -9.13 -8.36 -1.46
N LYS A 39 -9.56 -8.07 -0.23
CA LYS A 39 -10.78 -8.70 0.30
C LYS A 39 -11.98 -7.95 -0.26
N LEU A 40 -13.03 -8.67 -0.65
CA LEU A 40 -14.25 -8.17 -1.30
C LEU A 40 -14.92 -6.95 -0.61
N TRP A 41 -14.54 -6.62 0.62
CA TRP A 41 -15.06 -5.51 1.43
C TRP A 41 -14.04 -4.45 1.85
N PHE A 42 -12.74 -4.67 1.62
CA PHE A 42 -11.71 -3.71 2.02
C PHE A 42 -10.76 -3.46 0.85
N GLU A 43 -10.69 -2.21 0.42
CA GLU A 43 -9.84 -1.75 -0.68
C GLU A 43 -8.42 -1.49 -0.18
N THR A 44 -7.86 -2.53 0.41
CA THR A 44 -6.54 -2.53 1.03
C THR A 44 -5.53 -3.26 0.15
N PHE A 45 -4.28 -2.82 0.18
CA PHE A 45 -3.14 -3.60 -0.33
C PHE A 45 -2.03 -3.67 0.71
N ALA A 46 -1.19 -4.70 0.61
CA ALA A 46 -0.03 -4.88 1.46
C ALA A 46 1.26 -4.57 0.68
N ALA A 47 2.21 -3.90 1.32
CA ALA A 47 3.52 -3.64 0.71
C ALA A 47 4.65 -3.79 1.73
N VAL A 48 5.81 -4.20 1.24
CA VAL A 48 7.04 -4.15 2.03
C VAL A 48 7.52 -2.70 2.04
N LEU A 49 7.42 -2.06 3.20
CA LEU A 49 7.82 -0.68 3.42
C LEU A 49 8.67 -0.59 4.69
N THR A 50 9.57 0.38 4.74
CA THR A 50 10.19 0.86 5.99
C THR A 50 9.20 1.76 6.76
N GLU A 51 9.45 1.97 8.05
CA GLU A 51 8.60 2.86 8.86
C GLU A 51 8.56 4.29 8.30
N ALA A 52 9.68 4.78 7.77
CA ALA A 52 9.78 6.10 7.16
C ALA A 52 8.93 6.21 5.88
N GLU A 53 8.93 5.16 5.06
CA GLU A 53 8.10 5.09 3.85
C GLU A 53 6.62 4.96 4.17
N ALA A 54 6.27 4.14 5.16
CA ALA A 54 4.91 4.01 5.65
C ALA A 54 4.35 5.35 6.16
N LYS A 55 5.15 6.11 6.91
CA LYS A 55 4.79 7.47 7.37
C LYS A 55 4.59 8.43 6.20
N LYS A 56 5.43 8.36 5.15
CA LYS A 56 5.24 9.17 3.95
C LYS A 56 3.96 8.80 3.21
N LEU A 57 3.68 7.50 3.06
CA LEU A 57 2.46 7.02 2.42
C LEU A 57 1.20 7.51 3.15
N ALA A 58 1.22 7.55 4.48
CA ALA A 58 0.09 8.03 5.27
C ALA A 58 -0.27 9.51 5.01
N GLY A 59 0.64 10.30 4.41
CA GLY A 59 0.39 11.69 4.01
C GLY A 59 -0.08 11.85 2.56
N VAL A 60 -0.20 10.76 1.78
CA VAL A 60 -0.58 10.83 0.36
C VAL A 60 -2.10 10.96 0.23
N LYS A 61 -2.54 11.90 -0.61
CA LYS A 61 -3.96 12.08 -0.91
C LYS A 61 -4.55 10.79 -1.50
N GLY A 62 -5.63 10.30 -0.89
CA GLY A 62 -6.29 9.04 -1.25
C GLY A 62 -5.81 7.83 -0.43
N VAL A 63 -4.74 7.96 0.37
CA VAL A 63 -4.41 6.97 1.40
C VAL A 63 -5.23 7.29 2.65
N LEU A 64 -6.12 6.38 3.04
CA LEU A 64 -6.97 6.55 4.21
C LEU A 64 -6.25 6.13 5.49
N LYS A 65 -5.48 5.04 5.41
CA LYS A 65 -4.80 4.48 6.59
C LYS A 65 -3.60 3.64 6.18
N VAL A 66 -2.51 3.77 6.94
CA VAL A 66 -1.35 2.87 6.86
C VAL A 66 -1.18 2.21 8.21
N MET A 67 -1.11 0.88 8.22
CA MET A 67 -1.03 0.09 9.43
C MET A 67 -0.02 -1.05 9.27
N PRO A 68 0.71 -1.43 10.32
CA PRO A 68 1.60 -2.57 10.26
C PRO A 68 0.79 -3.82 9.93
N GLY A 69 1.21 -4.53 8.87
CA GLY A 69 0.63 -5.80 8.47
C GLY A 69 1.19 -6.91 9.37
N LEU A 70 0.34 -7.86 9.75
CA LEU A 70 0.76 -9.06 10.45
C LEU A 70 1.60 -9.90 9.47
N THR A 71 2.92 -9.80 9.55
CA THR A 71 3.78 -10.90 9.08
C THR A 71 3.55 -12.04 10.05
N THR A 72 2.62 -12.96 9.75
CA THR A 72 2.61 -14.24 10.45
C THR A 72 3.93 -14.91 10.09
N GLY A 73 4.83 -15.01 11.06
CA GLY A 73 6.06 -15.77 10.90
C GLY A 73 5.68 -17.23 10.79
N VAL A 74 5.92 -17.83 9.63
CA VAL A 74 6.02 -19.28 9.42
C VAL A 74 7.16 -19.54 8.45
#